data_AF-A0A7K8EJ10-F1
#
_entry.id   AF-A0A7K8EJ10-F1
#
_cell.length_a   1.000
_cell.length_b   1.000
_cell.length_c   1.000
_cell.angle_alpha   90.00
_cell.angle_beta   90.00
_cell.angle_gamma   90.00
#
_symmetry.space_group_name_H-M   'P 1'
#
loop_
_entity.id
_entity.type
_entity.pdbx_description
1 polymer ?
#
loop_
_entity_poly.entity_id
_entity_poly.type
_entity_poly.pdbx_seq_one_letter_code
_entity_poly.pdbx_strand_id
1 'polypeptide(L)'
;AAMTQPSSMSANLGDTVRITCSGASNNCYYGWYQQKVPGSGPVTVIYENNKRPSGIPSRFSGSKSGSTNTLTITGVQAEDEAVYFCGSADSSSG
;
A
#
# COMPACT_ATOMS: atom_id res chain seq x y z
N ALA A 1 -3.80 5.90 -17.56
CA ALA A 1 -4.35 6.68 -16.43
C ALA A 1 -3.28 6.73 -15.34
N ALA A 2 -3.11 7.88 -14.67
CA ALA A 2 -2.18 8.00 -13.55
C ALA A 2 -2.85 7.52 -12.26
N MET A 3 -2.11 6.83 -11.39
CA MET A 3 -2.61 6.48 -10.06
C MET A 3 -2.62 7.71 -9.14
N THR A 4 -3.65 7.79 -8.30
CA THR A 4 -3.84 8.86 -7.32
C THR A 4 -3.78 8.26 -5.92
N GLN A 5 -2.95 8.84 -5.05
CA GLN A 5 -2.84 8.54 -3.63
C GLN A 5 -2.61 9.84 -2.85
N PRO A 6 -2.87 9.90 -1.54
CA PRO A 6 -2.52 11.05 -0.71
C PRO A 6 -1.04 11.42 -0.83
N SER A 7 -0.73 12.71 -0.91
CA SER A 7 0.65 13.20 -0.99
C SER A 7 1.41 13.05 0.34
N SER A 8 0.71 13.23 1.46
CA SER A 8 1.22 13.00 2.81
C SER A 8 0.08 12.69 3.77
N MET A 9 0.43 12.00 4.85
CA MET A 9 -0.46 11.72 5.96
C MET A 9 0.32 11.78 7.27
N SER A 10 -0.36 12.16 8.35
CA SER A 10 0.18 12.14 9.72
C SER A 10 -0.67 11.22 10.58
N ALA A 11 -0.03 10.51 11.51
CA ALA A 11 -0.70 9.62 12.46
C ALA A 11 0.12 9.52 13.75
N ASN A 12 -0.55 9.24 14.86
CA ASN A 12 0.11 9.00 16.14
C ASN A 12 0.45 7.52 16.30
N LEU A 13 1.36 7.22 17.22
CA LEU A 13 1.65 5.84 17.62
C LEU A 13 0.37 5.18 18.17
N GLY A 14 0.10 3.96 17.71
CA GLY A 14 -1.11 3.21 18.06
C GLY A 14 -2.32 3.48 17.16
N ASP A 15 -2.30 4.51 16.32
CA ASP A 15 -3.43 4.83 15.43
C ASP A 15 -3.64 3.75 14.38
N THR A 16 -4.82 3.79 13.74
CA THR A 16 -5.11 3.04 12.52
C THR A 16 -5.16 3.98 11.33
N VAL A 17 -4.22 3.83 10.41
CA VAL A 17 -4.16 4.59 9.15
C VAL A 17 -4.74 3.77 8.01
N ARG A 18 -5.45 4.46 7.10
CA ARG A 18 -5.93 3.91 5.82
C ARG A 18 -5.42 4.78 4.68
N ILE A 19 -4.50 4.25 3.89
CA ILE A 19 -3.94 4.91 2.70
C ILE A 19 -4.66 4.35 1.49
N THR A 20 -5.25 5.22 0.67
CA THR A 20 -5.99 4.81 -0.53
C THR A 20 -5.20 5.09 -1.80
N CYS A 21 -5.37 4.22 -2.79
CA CYS A 21 -4.85 4.39 -4.13
C CYS A 21 -5.93 4.04 -5.16
N SER A 22 -6.14 4.91 -6.13
CA SER A 22 -7.14 4.71 -7.20
C SER A 22 -6.59 5.13 -8.57
N GLY A 23 -7.31 4.79 -9.63
CA GLY A 23 -6.95 5.20 -11.00
C GLY A 23 -6.51 4.07 -11.93
N ALA A 24 -6.39 2.84 -11.43
CA ALA A 24 -6.25 1.65 -12.27
C ALA A 24 -7.63 1.05 -12.61
N SER A 25 -7.66 0.13 -13.58
CA SER A 25 -8.89 -0.56 -13.97
C SER A 25 -9.35 -1.53 -12.87
N ASN A 26 -10.64 -1.88 -12.89
CA ASN A 26 -11.15 -2.88 -11.96
C ASN A 26 -10.54 -4.27 -12.18
N ASN A 27 -9.93 -4.51 -13.34
CA ASN A 27 -9.25 -5.77 -13.67
C ASN A 27 -7.75 -5.73 -13.36
N CYS A 28 -7.23 -4.75 -12.61
CA CYS A 28 -5.82 -4.73 -12.20
C CYS A 28 -5.61 -5.33 -10.79
N TYR A 29 -4.45 -5.93 -10.56
CA TYR A 29 -3.91 -6.13 -9.21
C TYR A 29 -3.21 -4.87 -8.72
N TYR A 30 -3.32 -4.61 -7.43
CA TYR A 30 -2.58 -3.55 -6.75
C TYR A 30 -1.51 -4.13 -5.84
N GLY A 31 -0.42 -3.37 -5.68
CA GLY A 31 0.61 -3.60 -4.68
C GLY A 31 0.91 -2.31 -3.92
N TRP A 32 1.39 -2.47 -2.69
CA TRP A 32 1.91 -1.40 -1.86
C TRP A 32 3.36 -1.64 -1.52
N TYR A 33 4.14 -0.57 -1.56
CA TYR A 33 5.58 -0.60 -1.35
C TYR A 33 5.97 0.49 -0.35
N GLN A 34 6.87 0.15 0.57
CA GLN A 34 7.40 1.04 1.61
C GLN A 34 8.87 1.35 1.32
N GLN A 35 9.22 2.63 1.25
CA GLN A 35 10.60 3.10 1.17
C GLN A 35 10.90 3.96 2.39
N LYS A 36 11.71 3.43 3.31
CA LYS A 36 12.09 4.14 4.54
C LYS A 36 13.24 5.12 4.32
N VAL A 37 14.20 4.74 3.48
CA VAL A 37 15.40 5.54 3.23
C VAL A 37 15.35 6.05 1.78
N PRO A 38 15.42 7.37 1.55
CA PRO A 38 15.52 7.91 0.20
C PRO A 38 16.70 7.29 -0.56
N GLY A 39 16.43 6.74 -1.75
CA GLY A 39 17.44 6.06 -2.57
C GLY A 39 17.62 4.57 -2.28
N SER A 40 16.98 4.01 -1.24
CA SER A 40 16.95 2.55 -1.04
C SER A 40 15.92 1.88 -1.95
N GLY A 41 16.09 0.58 -2.19
CA GLY A 41 15.02 -0.22 -2.83
C GLY A 41 13.75 -0.20 -1.98
N PRO A 42 12.56 -0.10 -2.59
CA PRO A 42 11.29 -0.19 -1.87
C PRO A 42 11.01 -1.64 -1.47
N VAL A 43 10.39 -1.83 -0.31
CA VAL A 43 9.98 -3.14 0.22
C VAL A 43 8.49 -3.34 -0.06
N THR A 44 8.11 -4.47 -0.65
CA THR A 44 6.70 -4.82 -0.84
C THR A 44 6.04 -5.12 0.49
N VAL A 45 4.96 -4.39 0.83
CA VAL A 45 4.17 -4.63 2.05
C VAL A 45 2.88 -5.39 1.77
N ILE A 46 2.27 -5.15 0.61
CA ILE A 46 1.08 -5.87 0.11
C ILE A 46 1.24 -6.10 -1.39
N TYR A 47 0.84 -7.27 -1.89
CA TYR A 47 0.75 -7.61 -3.31
C TYR A 47 -0.60 -8.26 -3.62
N GLU A 48 -0.96 -8.35 -4.90
CA GLU A 48 -2.23 -8.95 -5.36
C GLU A 48 -3.45 -8.49 -4.55
N ASN A 49 -3.56 -7.18 -4.33
CA ASN A 49 -4.63 -6.49 -3.60
C ASN A 49 -4.65 -6.69 -2.07
N ASN A 50 -4.35 -7.89 -1.56
CA ASN A 50 -4.51 -8.21 -0.14
C ASN A 50 -3.48 -9.21 0.42
N LYS A 51 -2.59 -9.76 -0.41
CA LYS A 51 -1.58 -10.72 0.04
C LYS A 51 -0.43 -9.98 0.71
N ARG A 52 -0.02 -10.45 1.89
CA ARG A 52 1.09 -9.87 2.65
C ARG A 52 2.29 -10.83 2.60
N PRO A 53 3.49 -10.38 2.17
CA PRO A 53 4.68 -11.22 2.20
C PRO A 53 5.05 -11.71 3.60
N SER A 54 5.74 -12.84 3.69
CA SER A 54 6.34 -13.32 4.94
C SER A 54 7.35 -12.30 5.48
N GLY A 55 7.33 -12.05 6.79
CA GLY A 55 8.22 -11.06 7.43
C GLY A 55 7.64 -9.65 7.51
N ILE A 56 6.53 -9.36 6.81
CA ILE A 56 5.79 -8.11 7.00
C ILE A 56 4.84 -8.26 8.21
N PRO A 57 4.85 -7.30 9.16
CA PRO A 57 4.02 -7.39 10.37
C PRO A 57 2.52 -7.55 10.10
N SER A 58 1.83 -8.29 10.97
CA SER A 58 0.39 -8.58 10.83
C SER A 58 -0.50 -7.35 10.84
N ARG A 59 0.00 -6.22 11.38
CA ARG A 59 -0.67 -4.91 11.39
C ARG A 59 -0.92 -4.31 10.00
N PHE A 60 -0.17 -4.74 8.97
CA PHE A 60 -0.38 -4.29 7.60
C PHE A 60 -1.43 -5.15 6.91
N SER A 61 -2.42 -4.55 6.27
CA SER A 61 -3.41 -5.30 5.47
C SER A 61 -3.85 -4.51 4.23
N GLY A 62 -4.18 -5.23 3.17
CA GLY A 62 -4.65 -4.65 1.92
C GLY A 62 -6.08 -5.05 1.61
N SER A 63 -6.82 -4.17 0.95
CA SER A 63 -8.15 -4.46 0.42
C SER A 63 -8.40 -3.70 -0.88
N LYS A 64 -9.23 -4.24 -1.76
CA LYS A 64 -9.66 -3.59 -3.00
C LYS A 64 -11.18 -3.51 -3.04
N SER A 65 -11.71 -2.35 -3.41
CA SER A 65 -13.11 -2.12 -3.71
C SER A 65 -13.22 -1.34 -5.01
N GLY A 66 -13.74 -1.98 -6.06
CA GLY A 66 -13.74 -1.40 -7.41
C GLY A 66 -12.33 -1.02 -7.88
N SER A 67 -12.17 0.21 -8.37
CA SER A 67 -10.88 0.78 -8.80
C SER A 67 -10.05 1.42 -7.67
N THR A 68 -10.39 1.15 -6.41
CA THR A 68 -9.69 1.71 -5.24
C THR A 68 -9.09 0.59 -4.39
N ASN A 69 -7.80 0.67 -4.12
CA ASN A 69 -7.10 -0.18 -3.15
C ASN A 69 -6.77 0.61 -1.88
N THR A 70 -6.86 -0.05 -0.73
CA THR A 70 -6.61 0.54 0.59
C THR A 70 -5.57 -0.28 1.34
N LEU A 71 -4.46 0.36 1.73
CA LEU A 71 -3.53 -0.15 2.74
C LEU A 71 -4.01 0.30 4.11
N THR A 72 -4.20 -0.66 5.02
CA THR A 72 -4.52 -0.39 6.42
C THR A 72 -3.33 -0.77 7.29
N ILE A 73 -2.90 0.15 8.15
CA ILE A 73 -1.83 -0.05 9.14
C ILE A 73 -2.47 0.16 10.51
N THR A 74 -2.64 -0.91 11.28
CA THR A 74 -3.23 -0.85 12.64
C THR A 74 -2.16 -0.79 13.71
N GLY A 75 -2.26 0.10 14.68
CA GLY A 75 -1.24 0.20 15.72
C GLY A 75 0.07 0.70 15.13
N VAL A 76 0.03 1.87 14.48
CA VAL A 76 1.18 2.54 13.86
C VAL A 76 2.36 2.60 14.84
N GLN A 77 3.54 2.29 14.35
CA GLN A 77 4.81 2.35 15.09
C GLN A 77 5.75 3.39 14.48
N ALA A 78 6.79 3.79 15.22
CA ALA A 78 7.76 4.77 14.74
C ALA A 78 8.46 4.30 13.44
N GLU A 79 8.67 3.00 13.30
CA GLU A 79 9.30 2.40 12.13
C GLU A 79 8.39 2.39 10.89
N ASP A 80 7.11 2.78 11.03
CA ASP A 80 6.16 2.89 9.92
C ASP A 80 6.25 4.24 9.21
N GLU A 81 7.01 5.19 9.73
CA GLU A 81 7.33 6.45 9.05
C GLU A 81 8.18 6.17 7.80
N ALA A 82 7.58 6.38 6.64
CA ALA A 82 8.18 6.04 5.35
C ALA A 82 7.40 6.69 4.20
N VAL A 83 7.98 6.66 3.00
CA VAL A 83 7.23 6.91 1.77
C VAL A 83 6.54 5.61 1.35
N TYR A 84 5.23 5.70 1.11
CA TYR A 84 4.43 4.58 0.60
C TYR A 84 4.03 4.84 -0.85
N PHE A 85 4.18 3.84 -1.69
CA PHE A 85 3.80 3.89 -3.11
C PHE A 85 2.81 2.77 -3.41
N CYS A 86 1.78 3.09 -4.19
CA CYS A 86 0.97 2.08 -4.83
C CYS A 86 1.44 1.78 -6.27
N GLY A 87 1.35 0.50 -6.64
CA GLY A 87 1.55 0.02 -8.00
C GLY A 87 0.29 -0.70 -8.49
N SER A 88 0.08 -0.74 -9.80
CA SER A 88 -0.93 -1.63 -10.41
C SER A 88 -0.35 -2.41 -11.58
N ALA A 89 -0.85 -3.62 -11.77
CA ALA A 89 -0.53 -4.48 -12.91
C ALA A 89 -1.84 -5.07 -13.45
N ASP A 90 -1.97 -5.15 -14.77
CA ASP A 90 -3.14 -5.79 -15.39
C ASP A 90 -3.22 -7.26 -14.97
N SER A 91 -4.42 -7.72 -14.58
CA SER A 91 -4.63 -9.14 -14.25
C SER A 91 -4.82 -10.00 -15.50
N SER A 92 -4.99 -9.38 -16.67
CA SER A 92 -4.83 -10.06 -17.96
C SER A 92 -3.35 -10.41 -18.14
N SER A 93 -2.95 -11.53 -17.57
CA SER A 93 -2.02 -12.42 -18.27
C SER A 93 -2.60 -12.62 -19.67
N GLY A 94 -1.76 -12.43 -20.69
CA GLY A 94 -2.17 -12.39 -22.10
C GLY A 94 -3.04 -13.56 -22.55
#